data_AF-A0A5C7QCA5-F1
#
_entry.id   AF-A0A5C7QCA5-F1
#
_cell.length_a   1.000
_cell.length_b   1.000
_cell.length_c   1.000
_cell.angle_alpha   90.00
_cell.angle_beta   90.00
_cell.angle_gamma   90.00
#
_symmetry.space_group_name_H-M   'P 1'
#
loop_
_entity.id
_entity.type
_entity.pdbx_description
1 polymer ?
#
loop_
_entity_poly.entity_id
_entity_poly.type
_entity_poly.pdbx_seq_one_letter_code
_entity_poly.pdbx_strand_id
1 'polypeptide(L)'
;MRAKDLSVGMCVAVKDGTRIKKAWVLEIGTAWFWSYPTFVQKWQRCHEGDPKAVAVAFEQLPYEHRPDVVKLPQILSTWDEYQAETTRQRDEAEKAYEKEQRRRADRQARFEKLNLGEHAELEAQNGWVRIRLDALEALLSPRPD
;
A
#
# COMPACT_ATOMS: atom_id res chain seq x y z
N MET A 1 -13.64 2.14 10.69
CA MET A 1 -14.00 1.95 12.12
C MET A 1 -15.44 2.41 12.39
N ARG A 2 -16.05 2.01 13.51
CA ARG A 2 -17.34 2.57 13.99
C ARG A 2 -17.09 3.59 15.10
N ALA A 3 -18.06 4.46 15.37
CA ALA A 3 -17.97 5.47 16.43
C ALA A 3 -17.65 4.86 17.81
N LYS A 4 -18.22 3.68 18.12
CA LYS A 4 -17.97 2.96 19.38
C LYS A 4 -16.53 2.45 19.55
N ASP A 5 -15.80 2.31 18.45
CA ASP A 5 -14.42 1.81 18.45
C ASP A 5 -13.42 2.97 18.62
N LEU A 6 -13.91 4.22 18.65
CA LEU A 6 -13.12 5.43 18.76
C LEU A 6 -13.22 6.02 20.16
N SER A 7 -12.15 6.68 20.58
CA SER A 7 -12.12 7.47 21.81
C SER A 7 -11.35 8.75 21.57
N VAL A 8 -11.71 9.82 22.29
CA VAL A 8 -10.97 11.08 22.23
C VAL A 8 -9.52 10.84 22.65
N GLY A 9 -8.57 11.43 21.93
CA GLY A 9 -7.13 11.23 22.08
C GLY A 9 -6.58 10.00 21.34
N MET A 10 -7.45 9.12 20.80
CA MET A 10 -7.00 7.94 20.05
C MET A 10 -6.25 8.34 18.78
N CYS A 11 -5.11 7.70 18.54
CA CYS A 11 -4.32 7.90 17.33
C CYS A 11 -4.79 6.95 16.22
N VAL A 12 -5.19 7.52 15.10
CA VAL A 12 -5.87 6.81 14.01
C VAL A 12 -5.22 7.08 12.66
N ALA A 13 -5.33 6.09 11.77
CA ALA A 13 -4.98 6.22 10.37
C ALA A 13 -6.20 6.70 9.58
N VAL A 14 -6.08 7.87 8.97
CA VAL A 14 -7.18 8.56 8.27
C VAL A 14 -6.86 8.70 6.79
N LYS A 15 -7.80 8.27 5.95
CA LYS A 15 -7.73 8.41 4.50
C LYS A 15 -8.16 9.82 4.08
N ASP A 16 -7.21 10.56 3.54
CA ASP A 16 -7.40 11.89 2.96
C ASP A 16 -7.00 11.86 1.47
N GLY A 17 -8.01 11.84 0.60
CA GLY A 17 -7.82 11.61 -0.83
C GLY A 17 -7.10 10.29 -1.12
N THR A 18 -5.90 10.38 -1.71
CA THR A 18 -5.05 9.22 -2.05
C THR A 18 -4.04 8.87 -0.96
N ARG A 19 -3.97 9.66 0.13
CA ARG A 19 -2.96 9.49 1.19
C ARG A 19 -3.61 9.00 2.48
N ILE A 20 -2.82 8.28 3.26
CA ILE A 20 -3.17 7.90 4.64
C ILE A 20 -2.31 8.76 5.56
N LYS A 21 -2.96 9.49 6.47
CA LYS A 21 -2.31 10.40 7.41
C LYS A 21 -2.56 9.93 8.84
N LYS A 22 -1.60 10.19 9.72
CA LYS A 22 -1.78 10.04 11.16
C LYS A 22 -2.61 11.19 11.70
N ALA A 23 -3.57 10.89 12.56
CA ALA A 23 -4.37 11.90 13.22
C ALA A 23 -4.75 11.49 14.65
N TRP A 24 -5.13 12.47 15.46
CA TRP A 24 -5.69 12.25 16.80
C TRP A 24 -7.16 12.65 16.82
N VAL A 25 -8.00 11.78 17.38
CA VAL A 25 -9.43 12.06 17.57
C VAL A 25 -9.60 13.17 18.62
N LEU A 26 -10.29 14.24 18.25
CA LEU A 26 -10.62 15.35 19.15
C LEU A 26 -12.04 15.21 19.69
N GLU A 27 -13.00 14.96 18.79
CA GLU A 27 -14.42 14.84 19.13
C GLU A 27 -15.10 13.85 18.19
N ILE A 28 -16.11 13.15 18.71
CA ILE A 28 -16.89 12.15 17.97
C ILE A 28 -18.33 12.63 17.93
N GLY A 29 -18.96 12.54 16.76
CA GLY A 29 -20.35 12.96 16.61
C GLY A 29 -20.51 14.45 16.31
N THR A 30 -19.44 15.12 15.87
CA THR A 30 -19.43 16.57 15.66
C THR A 30 -18.86 16.90 14.28
N ALA A 31 -19.58 17.77 13.57
CA ALA A 31 -19.11 18.42 12.36
C ALA A 31 -18.75 19.88 12.67
N TRP A 32 -17.50 20.25 12.37
CA TRP A 32 -17.00 21.61 12.38
C TRP A 32 -17.01 22.16 10.94
N PHE A 33 -17.57 23.36 10.76
CA PHE A 33 -17.54 24.02 9.46
C PHE A 33 -17.43 25.53 9.63
N TRP A 34 -16.87 26.19 8.62
CA TRP A 34 -16.91 27.63 8.54
C TRP A 34 -18.23 28.04 7.90
N SER A 35 -18.99 28.89 8.58
CA SER A 35 -20.15 29.55 8.01
C SER A 35 -19.92 31.06 8.01
N TYR A 36 -20.61 31.75 7.11
CA TYR A 36 -20.69 33.20 7.09
C TYR A 36 -22.12 33.60 7.45
N PRO A 37 -22.45 33.73 8.75
CA PRO A 37 -23.81 34.04 9.16
C PRO A 37 -24.17 35.45 8.70
N THR A 38 -25.30 35.58 8.01
CA THR A 38 -25.77 36.84 7.42
C THR A 38 -25.91 37.96 8.45
N PHE A 39 -26.22 37.60 9.70
CA PHE A 39 -26.40 38.53 10.83
C PHE A 39 -25.09 39.04 11.44
N VAL A 40 -24.01 38.26 11.35
CA VAL A 40 -22.73 38.57 12.01
C VAL A 40 -21.70 39.09 11.00
N GLN A 41 -21.97 38.93 9.69
CA GLN A 41 -21.10 39.38 8.59
C GLN A 41 -19.61 39.06 8.82
N LYS A 42 -19.34 37.88 9.38
CA LYS A 42 -18.00 37.41 9.70
C LYS A 42 -17.96 35.89 9.60
N TRP A 43 -16.85 35.35 9.11
CA TRP A 43 -16.61 33.92 9.17
C TRP A 43 -16.58 33.45 10.62
N GLN A 44 -17.48 32.52 10.95
CA GLN A 44 -17.54 31.88 12.24
C GLN A 44 -17.41 30.37 12.08
N ARG A 45 -16.71 29.78 13.03
CA ARG A 45 -16.60 28.33 13.12
C ARG A 45 -17.83 27.81 13.86
N CYS A 46 -18.66 27.08 13.14
CA CYS A 46 -19.87 26.45 13.67
C CYS A 46 -19.59 24.99 14.04
N HIS A 47 -20.36 24.50 15.01
CA HIS A 47 -20.41 23.10 15.39
C HIS A 47 -21.84 22.61 15.23
N GLU A 48 -22.00 21.44 14.62
CA GLU A 48 -23.28 20.74 14.51
C GLU A 48 -23.07 19.28 14.92
N GLY A 49 -24.08 18.67 15.54
CA GLY A 49 -24.06 17.25 15.86
C GLY A 49 -24.22 16.42 14.59
N ASP A 50 -23.19 15.64 14.24
CA ASP A 50 -23.26 14.62 13.18
C ASP A 50 -22.65 13.32 13.69
N PRO A 51 -23.46 12.29 14.01
CA PRO A 51 -22.96 11.01 14.55
C PRO A 51 -22.02 10.25 13.61
N LYS A 52 -21.91 10.67 12.33
CA LYS A 52 -21.02 10.07 11.33
C LYS A 52 -19.73 10.87 11.13
N ALA A 53 -19.59 12.02 11.78
CA ALA A 53 -18.43 12.89 11.71
C ALA A 53 -17.54 12.74 12.94
N VAL A 54 -16.24 12.92 12.73
CA VAL A 54 -15.21 12.89 13.76
C VAL A 54 -14.28 14.06 13.51
N ALA A 55 -14.11 14.91 14.51
CA ALA A 55 -13.11 15.97 14.49
C ALA A 55 -11.75 15.35 14.80
N VAL A 56 -10.75 15.64 13.97
CA VAL A 56 -9.40 15.09 14.08
C VAL A 56 -8.35 16.19 13.96
N ALA A 57 -7.22 16.03 14.63
CA ALA A 57 -6.02 16.79 14.39
C ALA A 57 -5.04 15.93 13.58
N PHE A 58 -4.73 16.33 12.35
CA PHE A 58 -3.70 15.65 11.57
C PHE A 58 -2.30 15.95 12.11
N GLU A 59 -1.40 14.97 12.00
CA GLU A 59 0.04 15.18 12.14
C GLU A 59 0.51 16.06 10.96
N GLN A 60 0.70 17.36 11.22
CA GLN A 60 1.32 18.31 10.29
C GLN A 60 2.60 18.89 10.91
N LEU A 61 3.47 19.39 10.02
CA LEU A 61 4.64 20.22 10.34
C LEU A 61 4.25 21.42 11.26
N PRO A 62 5.20 21.99 12.03
CA PRO A 62 4.98 22.48 13.40
C PRO A 62 4.06 23.70 13.63
N TYR A 63 3.28 24.15 12.65
CA TYR A 63 2.57 25.44 12.73
C TYR A 63 1.07 25.41 12.42
N GLU A 64 0.47 24.28 12.02
CA GLU A 64 -0.98 24.22 11.77
C GLU A 64 -1.62 22.93 12.28
N HIS A 65 -2.05 22.91 13.54
CA HIS A 65 -3.02 21.94 14.04
C HIS A 65 -4.43 22.51 13.84
N ARG A 66 -4.90 22.53 12.59
CA ARG A 66 -6.30 22.87 12.32
C ARG A 66 -7.15 21.62 12.56
N PRO A 67 -8.16 21.67 13.45
CA PRO A 67 -9.11 20.59 13.57
C PRO A 67 -9.85 20.46 12.25
N ASP A 68 -9.78 19.26 11.68
CA ASP A 68 -10.47 18.90 10.45
C ASP A 68 -11.56 17.87 10.76
N VAL A 69 -12.52 17.73 9.87
CA VAL A 69 -13.68 16.87 10.08
C VAL A 69 -13.67 15.79 9.04
N VAL A 70 -13.58 14.56 9.51
CA VAL A 70 -13.62 13.38 8.64
C VAL A 70 -14.84 12.53 8.97
N LYS A 71 -15.31 11.80 7.98
CA LYS A 71 -16.37 10.82 8.18
C LYS A 71 -15.79 9.52 8.70
N LEU A 72 -16.55 8.79 9.51
CA LEU A 72 -16.14 7.47 10.06
C LEU A 72 -15.53 6.50 9.02
N PRO A 73 -16.02 6.40 7.76
CA PRO A 73 -15.40 5.52 6.75
C PRO A 73 -13.98 5.92 6.33
N GLN A 74 -13.58 7.17 6.55
CA GLN A 74 -12.22 7.63 6.29
C GLN A 74 -11.26 7.17 7.38
N ILE A 75 -11.75 6.78 8.56
CA ILE A 75 -10.93 6.24 9.65
C ILE A 75 -10.79 4.73 9.46
N LEU A 76 -9.58 4.30 9.11
CA LEU A 76 -9.30 2.93 8.69
C LEU A 76 -9.10 2.01 9.89
N SER A 77 -8.16 2.37 10.76
CA SER A 77 -7.73 1.62 11.94
C SER A 77 -7.06 2.57 12.92
N THR A 78 -6.57 2.03 14.05
CA THR A 78 -5.57 2.77 14.83
C THR A 78 -4.29 2.96 14.01
N TRP A 79 -3.50 3.98 14.36
CA TRP A 79 -2.25 4.25 13.67
C TRP A 79 -1.24 3.10 13.82
N ASP A 80 -1.17 2.51 15.01
CA ASP A 80 -0.23 1.41 15.31
C ASP A 80 -0.57 0.14 14.51
N GLU A 81 -1.85 -0.22 14.41
CA GLU A 81 -2.31 -1.33 13.56
C GLU A 81 -1.98 -1.08 12.09
N TYR A 82 -2.20 0.14 11.61
CA TYR A 82 -1.88 0.51 10.24
C TYR A 82 -0.37 0.41 9.96
N GLN A 83 0.46 0.88 10.89
CA GLN A 83 1.92 0.78 10.76
C GLN A 83 2.41 -0.68 10.79
N ALA A 84 1.87 -1.49 11.70
CA ALA A 84 2.22 -2.91 11.79
C ALA A 84 1.86 -3.66 10.50
N GLU A 85 0.65 -3.45 9.98
CA GLU A 85 0.20 -4.07 8.74
C GLU A 85 1.01 -3.59 7.53
N THR A 86 1.30 -2.28 7.44
CA THR A 86 2.12 -1.73 6.37
C THR A 86 3.54 -2.30 6.39
N THR A 87 4.11 -2.49 7.58
CA THR A 87 5.44 -3.09 7.75
C THR A 87 5.42 -4.56 7.33
N ARG A 88 4.43 -5.31 7.80
CA ARG A 88 4.23 -6.71 7.42
C ARG A 88 4.10 -6.90 5.91
N GLN A 89 3.32 -6.06 5.24
CA GLN A 89 3.14 -6.10 3.78
C GLN A 89 4.46 -5.82 3.04
N ARG A 90 5.29 -4.91 3.55
CA ARG A 90 6.62 -4.65 3.00
C ARG A 90 7.53 -5.87 3.15
N ASP A 91 7.57 -6.47 4.33
CA ASP A 91 8.40 -7.65 4.60
C ASP A 91 7.97 -8.86 3.76
N GLU A 92 6.65 -9.06 3.59
CA GLU A 92 6.11 -10.12 2.73
C GLU A 92 6.45 -9.87 1.26
N ALA A 93 6.36 -8.62 0.78
CA ALA A 93 6.76 -8.24 -0.56
C ALA A 93 8.27 -8.42 -0.82
N GLU A 94 9.11 -8.07 0.16
CA GLU A 94 10.56 -8.27 0.09
C GLU A 94 10.91 -9.76 0.03
N LYS A 95 10.33 -10.59 0.90
CA LYS A 95 10.51 -12.05 0.85
C LYS A 95 10.05 -12.65 -0.47
N ALA A 96 8.92 -12.18 -1.01
CA ALA A 96 8.43 -12.63 -2.31
C ALA A 96 9.40 -12.25 -3.43
N TYR A 97 9.94 -11.03 -3.40
CA TYR A 97 10.94 -10.56 -4.35
C TYR A 97 12.24 -11.39 -4.27
N GLU A 98 12.78 -11.61 -3.08
CA GLU A 98 13.98 -12.45 -2.89
C GLU A 98 13.76 -13.88 -3.41
N LYS A 99 12.60 -14.47 -3.11
CA LYS A 99 12.25 -15.82 -3.58
C LYS A 99 12.19 -15.86 -5.11
N GLU A 100 11.61 -14.85 -5.74
CA GLU A 100 11.56 -14.77 -7.19
C GLU A 100 12.95 -14.59 -7.81
N GLN A 101 13.81 -13.76 -7.21
CA GLN A 101 15.21 -13.62 -7.64
C GLN A 101 15.97 -14.95 -7.56
N ARG A 102 15.81 -15.69 -6.45
CA ARG A 102 16.40 -17.04 -6.31
C ARG A 102 15.88 -18.01 -7.36
N ARG A 103 14.57 -17.99 -7.67
CA ARG A 103 13.98 -18.82 -8.74
C ARG A 103 14.50 -18.45 -10.12
N ARG A 104 14.78 -17.17 -10.38
CA ARG A 104 15.40 -16.72 -11.64
C ARG A 104 16.84 -17.19 -11.74
N ALA A 105 17.62 -17.02 -10.68
CA ALA A 105 19.00 -17.49 -10.62
C ALA A 105 19.12 -19.01 -10.79
N ASP A 106 18.25 -19.81 -10.14
CA ASP A 106 18.23 -21.26 -10.30
C ASP A 106 17.86 -21.67 -11.74
N ARG A 107 16.86 -21.03 -12.35
CA ARG A 107 16.51 -21.27 -13.77
C ARG A 107 17.68 -20.96 -14.70
N GLN A 108 18.35 -19.83 -14.49
CA GLN A 108 19.51 -19.42 -15.29
C GLN A 108 20.67 -20.41 -15.13
N ALA A 109 21.01 -20.80 -13.90
CA ALA A 109 22.08 -21.75 -13.63
C ALA A 109 21.79 -23.14 -14.22
N ARG A 110 20.52 -23.59 -14.20
CA ARG A 110 20.12 -24.84 -14.87
C ARG A 110 20.25 -24.74 -16.39
N PHE A 111 19.86 -23.60 -16.96
CA PHE A 111 19.98 -23.36 -18.39
C PHE A 111 21.45 -23.37 -18.85
N GLU A 112 22.33 -22.69 -18.11
CA GLU A 112 23.77 -22.67 -18.39
C GLU A 112 24.38 -24.08 -18.34
N LYS A 113 23.96 -24.93 -17.40
CA LYS A 113 24.41 -26.33 -17.33
C LYS A 113 24.01 -27.17 -18.54
N LEU A 114 22.96 -26.81 -19.27
CA LEU A 114 22.55 -27.53 -20.48
C LEU A 114 23.50 -27.28 -21.66
N ASN A 115 24.42 -26.31 -21.57
CA ASN A 115 25.46 -26.04 -22.57
C ASN A 115 24.89 -25.93 -24.01
N LEU A 116 23.71 -25.35 -24.15
CA LEU A 116 22.98 -25.27 -25.44
C LEU A 116 23.58 -24.25 -26.43
N GLY A 117 24.69 -23.59 -26.05
CA GLY A 117 25.41 -22.62 -26.89
C GLY A 117 24.55 -21.46 -27.38
N GLU A 118 24.95 -20.84 -28.49
CA GLU A 118 24.22 -19.73 -29.15
C GLU A 118 22.90 -20.16 -29.84
N HIS A 119 22.47 -21.41 -29.63
CA HIS A 119 21.29 -21.96 -30.29
C HIS A 119 20.06 -21.96 -29.40
N ALA A 120 20.19 -21.63 -28.12
CA ALA A 120 19.08 -21.51 -27.19
C ALA A 120 19.14 -20.21 -26.39
N GLU A 121 17.97 -19.67 -26.08
CA GLU A 121 17.77 -18.48 -25.25
C GLU A 121 16.71 -18.80 -24.20
N LEU A 122 16.99 -18.48 -22.93
CA LEU A 122 16.01 -18.57 -21.85
C LEU A 122 15.13 -17.32 -21.85
N GLU A 123 13.81 -17.49 -21.97
CA GLU A 123 12.86 -16.39 -21.86
C GLU A 123 12.74 -15.92 -20.40
N ALA A 124 13.08 -14.66 -20.18
CA ALA A 124 13.18 -14.05 -18.85
C ALA A 124 11.85 -14.00 -18.07
N GLN A 125 10.70 -14.08 -18.75
CA GLN A 125 9.39 -13.83 -18.12
C GLN A 125 8.74 -15.10 -17.55
N ASN A 126 8.85 -16.22 -18.23
CA ASN A 126 8.03 -17.41 -18.01
C ASN A 126 8.88 -18.68 -17.80
N GLY A 127 10.21 -18.61 -18.01
CA GLY A 127 11.11 -19.75 -17.88
C GLY A 127 11.03 -20.74 -19.05
N TRP A 128 10.42 -20.34 -20.16
CA TRP A 128 10.45 -21.11 -21.40
C TRP A 128 11.81 -20.95 -22.05
N VAL A 129 12.23 -21.95 -22.83
CA VAL A 129 13.48 -21.91 -23.59
C VAL A 129 13.12 -21.88 -25.06
N ARG A 130 13.63 -20.88 -25.78
CA ARG A 130 13.57 -20.82 -27.23
C ARG A 130 14.83 -21.43 -27.78
N ILE A 131 14.73 -22.53 -28.53
CA ILE A 131 15.86 -23.20 -29.17
C ILE A 131 15.65 -23.23 -30.67
N ARG A 132 16.72 -23.09 -31.46
CA ARG A 132 16.67 -23.31 -32.91
C ARG A 132 16.39 -24.78 -33.20
N LEU A 133 15.59 -25.04 -34.23
CA LEU A 133 15.12 -26.38 -34.56
C LEU A 133 16.29 -27.32 -34.95
N ASP A 134 17.26 -26.82 -35.69
CA ASP A 134 18.49 -27.54 -36.10
C ASP A 134 19.31 -28.01 -34.90
N ALA A 135 19.45 -27.17 -33.88
CA ALA A 135 20.14 -27.52 -32.64
C ALA A 135 19.36 -28.53 -31.78
N LEU A 136 18.02 -28.43 -31.78
CA LEU A 136 17.17 -29.41 -31.10
C LEU A 136 17.28 -30.79 -31.76
N GLU A 137 17.28 -30.86 -33.09
CA GLU A 137 17.44 -32.10 -33.85
C GLU A 137 18.82 -32.74 -33.63
N ALA A 138 19.89 -31.93 -33.53
CA ALA A 138 21.22 -32.41 -33.20
C ALA A 138 21.33 -33.02 -31.79
N LEU A 139 20.58 -32.46 -30.82
CA LEU A 139 20.53 -32.98 -29.44
C LEU A 139 19.71 -34.26 -29.29
N LEU A 140 18.67 -34.42 -30.12
CA LEU A 140 17.78 -35.59 -30.13
C LEU A 140 18.29 -36.73 -31.01
N SER A 141 19.27 -36.45 -31.87
CA SER A 141 19.89 -37.48 -32.72
C SER A 141 20.64 -38.49 -31.85
N PRO A 142 20.44 -39.81 -32.07
CA PRO A 142 21.19 -40.83 -31.35
C PRO A 142 22.69 -40.60 -31.55
N ARG A 143 23.48 -40.61 -30.47
CA ARG A 143 24.94 -40.60 -30.62
C ARG A 143 25.35 -41.85 -31.41
N PRO A 144 26.16 -41.73 -32.47
CA PRO A 144 26.77 -42.90 -33.09
C PRO A 144 27.72 -43.54 -32.06
N ASP A 145 27.55 -44.85 -31.86
CA ASP A 145 28.43 -45.71 -31.04
C ASP A 145 29.89 -45.69 -31.55
#